data_AF-A0A350AGQ2-F1
#
_entry.id   AF-A0A350AGQ2-F1
#
_cell.length_a   1.000
_cell.length_b   1.000
_cell.length_c   1.000
_cell.angle_alpha   90.00
_cell.angle_beta   90.00
_cell.angle_gamma   90.00
#
_symmetry.space_group_name_H-M   'P 1'
#
loop_
_entity.id
_entity.type
_entity.pdbx_description
1 polymer ?
#
loop_
_entity_poly.entity_id
_entity_poly.type
_entity_poly.pdbx_seq_one_letter_code
_entity_poly.pdbx_strand_id
1 'polypeptide(L)' 'GTGLGLAIVKHIVNRHRGRLKIESVLGEGSTFSVILPQ' A
#
# COMPACT_ATOMS: atom_id res chain seq x y z
N GLY A 1 -2.22 -2.04 17.05
CA GLY A 1 -2.76 -2.98 16.04
C GLY A 1 -1.68 -3.95 15.62
N THR A 2 -2.03 -5.18 15.25
CA THR A 2 -1.10 -6.29 14.97
C THR A 2 -0.32 -6.20 13.64
N GLY A 3 -0.43 -5.08 12.90
CA GLY A 3 0.26 -4.89 11.62
C GLY A 3 -0.36 -5.65 10.42
N LEU A 4 -1.51 -6.29 10.60
CA LEU A 4 -2.13 -7.14 9.57
C LEU A 4 -2.69 -6.37 8.36
N GLY A 5 -3.13 -5.13 8.54
CA GLY A 5 -3.85 -4.38 7.49
C GLY A 5 -3.03 -4.21 6.21
N LEU A 6 -1.84 -3.60 6.30
CA LEU A 6 -0.97 -3.41 5.13
C LEU A 6 -0.39 -4.73 4.60
N ALA A 7 -0.25 -5.74 5.44
CA ALA A 7 0.18 -7.07 5.00
C ALA A 7 -0.87 -7.71 4.07
N ILE A 8 -2.16 -7.61 4.42
CA ILE A 8 -3.27 -8.07 3.57
C ILE A 8 -3.32 -7.27 2.26
N VAL A 9 -3.24 -5.94 2.34
CA VAL A 9 -3.25 -5.07 1.15
C VAL A 9 -2.09 -5.42 0.21
N LYS A 10 -0.87 -5.56 0.73
CA LYS A 10 0.31 -5.95 -0.07
C LYS A 10 0.09 -7.29 -0.77
N HIS A 11 -0.47 -8.28 -0.06
CA HIS A 11 -0.78 -9.58 -0.65
C HIS A 11 -1.78 -9.48 -1.81
N ILE A 12 -2.88 -8.75 -1.62
CA ILE A 12 -3.90 -8.52 -2.66
C ILE A 12 -3.29 -7.83 -3.86
N VAL A 13 -2.58 -6.72 -3.66
CA VAL A 13 -1.98 -5.92 -4.74
C VAL A 13 -0.99 -6.76 -5.56
N ASN A 14 -0.13 -7.55 -4.89
CA ASN A 14 0.80 -8.45 -5.55
C ASN A 14 0.08 -9.51 -6.40
N ARG A 15 -1.03 -10.08 -5.91
CA ARG A 15 -1.82 -11.07 -6.65
C ARG A 15 -2.42 -10.49 -7.94
N HIS A 16 -2.75 -9.20 -7.93
CA HIS A 16 -3.24 -8.47 -9.10
C HIS A 16 -2.10 -7.91 -9.97
N ARG A 17 -0.85 -8.31 -9.71
CA ARG A 17 0.36 -7.78 -10.37
C ARG A 17 0.47 -6.25 -10.28
N GLY A 18 -0.19 -5.66 -9.28
CA GLY A 18 -0.14 -4.24 -9.00
C GLY A 18 1.07 -3.87 -8.16
N ARG A 19 1.17 -2.57 -7.83
CA ARG A 19 2.21 -2.00 -6.98
C ARG A 19 1.58 -1.12 -5.91
N LEU A 20 2.15 -1.15 -4.71
CA LEU A 20 1.82 -0.23 -3.61
C LEU A 20 2.95 0.78 -3.48
N LYS A 21 2.66 2.07 -3.66
CA LYS A 21 3.57 3.20 -3.42
C LYS A 21 3.17 3.87 -2.11
N ILE A 22 4.15 4.21 -1.29
CA ILE A 22 3.93 4.87 0.00
C ILE A 22 4.82 6.11 0.03
N GLU A 23 4.21 7.25 0.29
CA GLU A 23 4.89 8.54 0.43
C GLU A 23 4.51 9.12 1.78
N SER A 24 5.46 9.66 2.54
CA SER A 24 5.18 10.23 3.84
C SER A 24 5.97 11.49 4.06
N VAL A 25 5.30 12.49 4.63
CA VAL A 25 5.88 13.74 5.07
C VAL A 25 5.69 13.84 6.58
N LEU A 26 6.81 14.00 7.30
CA LEU A 26 6.80 14.06 8.75
C LEU A 26 5.94 15.24 9.22
N GLY A 27 5.00 14.98 10.14
CA GLY A 27 4.09 15.99 10.66
C GLY A 27 2.87 16.31 9.78
N GLU A 28 2.83 15.82 8.53
CA GLU A 28 1.69 16.01 7.61
C GLU A 28 0.93 14.71 7.35
N GLY A 29 1.62 13.57 7.35
CA GLY A 29 1.02 12.24 7.25
C GLY A 29 1.64 11.37 6.17
N SER A 30 0.86 10.40 5.69
CA SER A 30 1.28 9.44 4.68
C SER A 30 0.19 9.20 3.64
N THR A 31 0.59 9.10 2.38
CA THR A 31 -0.25 8.76 1.24
C THR A 31 0.13 7.37 0.74
N PHE A 32 -0.88 6.51 0.57
CA PHE A 32 -0.73 5.13 0.08
C PHE A 32 -1.46 4.99 -1.24
N SER A 33 -0.74 4.70 -2.32
CA SER A 33 -1.28 4.61 -3.68
C SER A 33 -1.16 3.20 -4.22
N VAL A 34 -2.26 2.66 -4.75
CA VAL A 34 -2.30 1.36 -5.43
C VAL A 34 -2.35 1.58 -6.93
N ILE A 35 -1.45 0.92 -7.66
CA ILE A 35 -1.36 0.97 -9.12
C ILE A 35 -1.62 -0.44 -9.63
N LEU A 36 -2.67 -0.63 -10.43
CA LEU A 36 -2.98 -1.92 -11.05
C LEU A 36 -2.57 -1.90 -12.53
N PRO A 37 -2.16 -3.05 -13.09
CA PRO A 37 -1.93 -3.17 -14.54
C PRO A 37 -3.24 -2.97 -15.33
N GLN A 38 -3.12 -2.63 -16.62
CA GLN A 38 -4.25 -2.55 -17.55
C GLN A 38 -4.84 -3.93 -17.86
#